data_AF-A0AAE3IBI5-F1
#
_entry.id   AF-A0AAE3IBI5-F1
#
_cell.length_a   1.000
_cell.length_b   1.000
_cell.length_c   1.000
_cell.angle_alpha   90.00
_cell.angle_beta   90.00
_cell.angle_gamma   90.00
#
_symmetry.space_group_name_H-M   'P 1'
#
loop_
_entity.id
_entity.type
_entity.pdbx_description
1 polymer ?
#
loop_
_entity_poly.entity_id
_entity_poly.type
_entity_poly.pdbx_seq_one_letter_code
_entity_poly.pdbx_strand_id
1 'polypeptide(L)'
;MNRKTLVIAAVVIAVLLPMWYVALHGEPPSEEIAIDQSVSEIQPLDGVLDTPNKLSPSQVGVIVWVALFGLFGTLAAVHRFMNRAVRPPDPDATTDGGRTGWSWIDTDHRWVVEYHDATESVEGLAAMGGLTVLAIVFAALFTGEYLTLARTQYFGLYATGMFLSLALLTVAYYAWFLPHVEVAEQRGHEP
;
A
#
# COMPACT_ATOMS: atom_id res chain seq x y z
N MET A 1 16.85 9.31 20.53
CA MET A 1 16.58 7.89 20.17
C MET A 1 16.58 7.07 21.45
N ASN A 2 15.51 6.31 21.73
CA ASN A 2 15.37 5.61 23.02
C ASN A 2 16.25 4.34 23.04
N ARG A 3 16.78 3.92 24.19
CA ARG A 3 17.67 2.75 24.31
C ARG A 3 17.01 1.48 23.75
N LYS A 4 15.69 1.36 23.92
CA LYS A 4 14.86 0.29 23.34
C LYS A 4 14.89 0.29 21.80
N THR A 5 14.78 1.45 21.17
CA THR A 5 14.85 1.61 19.72
C THR A 5 16.21 1.17 19.18
N LEU A 6 17.28 1.50 19.91
CA LEU A 6 18.65 1.13 19.53
C LEU A 6 18.86 -0.38 19.60
N VAL A 7 18.34 -1.03 20.65
CA VAL A 7 18.36 -2.50 20.77
C VAL A 7 17.58 -3.16 19.63
N ILE A 8 16.38 -2.67 19.31
CA ILE A 8 15.58 -3.20 18.19
C ILE A 8 16.35 -3.05 16.86
N ALA A 9 16.91 -1.87 16.59
CA ALA A 9 17.68 -1.64 15.38
C ALA A 9 18.90 -2.56 15.29
N ALA A 10 19.62 -2.76 16.40
CA ALA A 10 20.77 -3.67 16.46
C ALA A 10 20.37 -5.13 16.18
N VAL A 11 19.25 -5.61 16.74
CA VAL A 11 18.74 -6.95 16.48
C VAL A 11 18.32 -7.11 15.02
N VAL A 12 17.58 -6.14 14.47
CA VAL A 12 17.15 -6.15 13.06
C VAL A 12 18.37 -6.21 12.13
N ILE A 13 19.38 -5.37 12.37
CA ILE A 13 20.62 -5.38 11.59
C ILE A 13 21.32 -6.73 11.72
N ALA A 14 21.50 -7.26 12.95
CA ALA A 14 22.18 -8.53 13.17
C ALA A 14 21.52 -9.71 12.45
N VAL A 15 20.18 -9.69 12.31
CA VAL A 15 19.42 -10.75 11.61
C VAL A 15 19.47 -10.55 10.09
N LEU A 16 19.37 -9.32 9.59
CA LEU A 16 19.30 -9.06 8.16
C LEU A 16 20.66 -9.08 7.47
N LEU A 17 21.71 -8.56 8.11
CA LEU A 17 23.02 -8.37 7.48
C LEU A 17 23.63 -9.67 6.91
N PRO A 18 23.57 -10.84 7.59
CA PRO A 18 24.07 -12.09 7.02
C PRO A 18 23.36 -12.49 5.73
N MET A 19 22.04 -12.32 5.67
CA MET A 19 21.25 -12.65 4.47
C MET A 19 21.64 -11.75 3.29
N TRP A 20 21.77 -10.44 3.54
CA TRP A 20 22.18 -9.47 2.52
C TRP A 20 23.61 -9.71 2.04
N TYR A 21 24.51 -10.10 2.94
CA TYR A 21 25.88 -10.45 2.58
C TYR A 21 25.93 -11.64 1.61
N VAL A 22 25.20 -12.72 1.91
CA VAL A 22 25.13 -13.90 1.02
C VAL A 22 24.47 -13.54 -0.31
N ALA A 23 23.41 -12.74 -0.29
CA ALA A 23 22.70 -12.32 -1.50
C ALA A 23 23.58 -11.51 -2.46
N LEU A 24 24.50 -10.69 -1.93
CA LEU A 24 25.47 -9.92 -2.73
C LEU A 24 26.55 -10.79 -3.39
N HIS A 25 26.89 -11.94 -2.82
CA HIS A 25 27.93 -12.82 -3.35
C HIS A 25 27.38 -13.89 -4.31
N GLY A 26 26.08 -14.19 -4.23
CA GLY A 26 25.38 -15.04 -5.21
C GLY A 26 25.82 -16.50 -5.21
N GLU A 27 25.17 -17.30 -6.06
CA GLU A 27 25.61 -18.66 -6.38
C GLU A 27 26.60 -18.66 -7.56
N PRO A 28 27.52 -19.64 -7.64
CA PRO A 28 28.38 -19.83 -8.81
C PRO A 28 27.54 -19.97 -10.09
N PRO A 29 28.03 -19.47 -11.24
CA PRO A 29 27.29 -19.55 -12.50
C PRO A 29 26.98 -21.02 -12.83
N SER A 30 25.68 -21.36 -12.83
CA SER A 30 25.19 -22.65 -13.31
C SER A 30 24.83 -22.55 -14.79
N GLU A 31 24.91 -23.67 -15.50
CA GLU A 31 24.61 -23.79 -16.93
C GLU A 31 23.31 -23.05 -17.31
N GLU A 32 23.42 -22.10 -18.24
CA GLU A 32 22.29 -21.33 -18.74
C GLU A 32 21.46 -22.17 -19.69
N ILE A 33 20.20 -22.43 -19.30
CA ILE A 33 19.21 -23.03 -20.19
C ILE A 33 18.60 -21.90 -21.01
N ALA A 34 19.24 -21.56 -22.13
CA ALA A 34 18.69 -20.61 -23.09
C ALA A 34 17.60 -21.28 -23.94
N ILE A 35 16.50 -20.56 -24.18
CA ILE A 35 15.51 -20.99 -25.17
C ILE A 35 16.15 -20.86 -26.55
N ASP A 36 16.07 -21.92 -27.36
CA ASP A 36 16.56 -21.92 -28.73
C ASP A 36 15.76 -20.92 -29.59
N GLN A 37 16.38 -19.77 -29.83
CA GLN A 37 15.83 -18.65 -30.61
C GLN A 37 15.76 -18.97 -32.13
N SER A 38 16.28 -20.12 -32.58
CA SER A 38 16.16 -20.53 -33.99
C SER A 38 14.76 -21.00 -34.37
N VAL A 39 13.92 -21.34 -33.38
CA VAL A 39 12.55 -21.85 -33.57
C VAL A 39 11.50 -20.80 -33.25
N SER A 40 11.82 -19.79 -32.45
CA SER A 40 10.88 -18.75 -32.03
C SER A 40 11.59 -17.42 -31.77
N GLU A 41 11.03 -16.33 -32.31
CA GLU A 41 11.45 -14.96 -32.01
C GLU A 41 10.92 -14.45 -30.66
N ILE A 42 10.19 -15.29 -29.91
CA ILE A 42 9.64 -14.92 -28.61
C ILE A 42 10.79 -14.83 -27.60
N GLN A 43 10.86 -13.70 -26.88
CA GLN A 43 11.80 -13.48 -25.79
C GLN A 43 11.04 -13.36 -24.46
N PRO A 44 10.62 -14.48 -23.82
CA PRO A 44 9.80 -14.43 -22.61
C PRO A 44 10.51 -13.78 -21.43
N LEU A 45 11.84 -13.78 -21.45
CA LEU A 45 12.73 -13.27 -20.41
C LEU A 45 13.20 -11.83 -20.66
N ASP A 46 12.85 -11.25 -21.81
CA ASP A 46 13.14 -9.86 -22.11
C ASP A 46 12.17 -8.96 -21.32
N GLY A 47 12.71 -7.97 -20.60
CA GLY A 47 11.98 -7.12 -19.68
C GLY A 47 12.58 -5.72 -19.62
N VAL A 48 11.97 -4.81 -18.84
CA VAL A 48 12.50 -3.43 -18.69
C VAL A 48 13.93 -3.43 -18.14
N LEU A 49 14.24 -4.42 -17.32
CA LEU A 49 15.52 -4.63 -16.69
C LEU A 49 15.96 -6.05 -16.94
N ASP A 50 17.25 -6.24 -17.18
CA ASP A 50 17.85 -7.56 -17.25
C ASP A 50 17.67 -8.26 -15.89
N THR A 51 16.77 -9.24 -15.86
CA THR A 51 16.56 -10.06 -14.67
C THR A 51 17.42 -11.31 -14.74
N PRO A 52 18.07 -11.71 -13.63
CA PRO A 52 18.86 -12.92 -13.61
C PRO A 52 17.99 -14.16 -13.81
N ASN A 53 18.48 -15.11 -14.61
CA ASN A 53 17.79 -16.38 -14.89
C ASN A 53 17.61 -17.27 -13.64
N LYS A 54 18.39 -17.03 -12.58
CA LYS A 54 18.31 -17.72 -11.30
C LYS A 54 18.44 -16.73 -10.16
N LEU A 55 17.60 -16.93 -9.14
CA LEU A 55 17.70 -16.24 -7.86
C LEU A 55 18.05 -17.28 -6.79
N SER A 56 19.14 -17.05 -6.06
CA SER A 56 19.45 -17.84 -4.88
C SER A 56 18.38 -17.59 -3.79
N PRO A 57 18.13 -18.55 -2.89
CA PRO A 57 17.17 -18.37 -1.79
C PRO A 57 17.43 -17.11 -0.95
N SER A 58 18.70 -16.73 -0.78
CA SER A 58 19.11 -15.51 -0.08
C SER A 58 18.69 -14.23 -0.81
N GLN A 59 18.82 -14.20 -2.14
CA GLN A 59 18.39 -13.07 -2.98
C GLN A 59 16.87 -12.92 -2.97
N VAL A 60 16.13 -14.02 -3.06
CA VAL A 60 14.67 -14.00 -2.93
C VAL A 60 14.27 -13.43 -1.57
N GLY A 61 14.93 -13.87 -0.49
CA GLY A 61 14.71 -13.33 0.86
C GLY A 61 14.90 -11.81 0.94
N VAL A 62 15.99 -11.28 0.36
CA VAL A 62 16.25 -9.84 0.31
C VAL A 62 15.17 -9.09 -0.48
N ILE A 63 14.80 -9.58 -1.67
CA ILE A 63 13.77 -8.97 -2.52
C ILE A 63 12.44 -8.90 -1.76
N VAL A 64 12.04 -9.99 -1.10
CA VAL A 64 10.81 -10.04 -0.30
C VAL A 64 10.87 -9.03 0.85
N TRP A 65 11.99 -8.93 1.56
CA TRP A 65 12.16 -7.95 2.63
C TRP A 65 12.03 -6.51 2.12
N VAL A 66 12.67 -6.18 0.99
CA VAL A 66 12.54 -4.86 0.37
C VAL A 66 11.09 -4.58 -0.02
N ALA A 67 10.40 -5.54 -0.62
CA ALA A 67 8.99 -5.40 -0.98
C ALA A 67 8.09 -5.20 0.26
N LEU A 68 8.30 -5.96 1.33
CA LEU A 68 7.53 -5.83 2.58
C LEU A 68 7.80 -4.50 3.29
N PHE A 69 9.06 -4.04 3.35
CA PHE A 69 9.38 -2.74 3.91
C PHE A 69 8.81 -1.60 3.07
N GLY A 70 8.85 -1.72 1.73
CA GLY A 70 8.18 -0.79 0.83
C GLY A 70 6.68 -0.73 1.08
N LEU A 71 6.02 -1.89 1.19
CA LEU A 71 4.60 -1.98 1.52
C LEU A 71 4.28 -1.34 2.87
N PHE A 72 5.06 -1.65 3.91
CA PHE A 72 4.91 -1.04 5.23
C PHE A 72 5.06 0.48 5.17
N GLY A 73 6.06 0.98 4.45
CA GLY A 73 6.27 2.41 4.23
C GLY A 73 5.08 3.08 3.53
N THR A 74 4.55 2.46 2.47
CA THR A 74 3.35 2.93 1.76
C THR A 74 2.14 2.97 2.69
N LEU A 75 1.90 1.91 3.48
CA LEU A 75 0.80 1.87 4.45
C LEU A 75 0.94 2.96 5.52
N ALA A 76 2.15 3.15 6.05
CA ALA A 76 2.42 4.20 7.03
C ALA A 76 2.22 5.61 6.44
N ALA A 77 2.63 5.82 5.18
CA ALA A 77 2.43 7.08 4.47
C ALA A 77 0.93 7.35 4.22
N VAL A 78 0.19 6.35 3.74
CA VAL A 78 -1.26 6.41 3.55
C VAL A 78 -1.97 6.70 4.87
N HIS A 79 -1.63 5.99 5.94
CA HIS A 79 -2.23 6.21 7.25
C HIS A 79 -1.97 7.63 7.77
N ARG A 80 -0.73 8.13 7.61
CA ARG A 80 -0.38 9.50 7.98
C ARG A 80 -1.09 10.54 7.11
N PHE A 81 -1.25 10.25 5.83
CA PHE A 81 -1.99 11.08 4.89
C PHE A 81 -3.46 11.18 5.31
N MET A 82 -4.12 10.04 5.56
CA MET A 82 -5.51 9.99 6.03
C MET A 82 -5.68 10.75 7.34
N ASN A 83 -4.80 10.53 8.34
CA ASN A 83 -4.90 11.25 9.61
C ASN A 83 -4.76 12.77 9.45
N ARG A 84 -4.03 13.26 8.45
CA ARG A 84 -3.88 14.70 8.18
C ARG A 84 -5.03 15.28 7.37
N ALA A 85 -5.50 14.54 6.38
CA ALA A 85 -6.59 14.97 5.52
C ALA A 85 -7.93 14.95 6.27
N VAL A 86 -8.15 13.92 7.10
CA VAL A 86 -9.38 13.71 7.88
C VAL A 86 -9.41 14.54 9.17
N ARG A 87 -8.25 14.90 9.74
CA ARG A 87 -8.17 15.77 10.92
C ARG A 87 -7.39 17.05 10.60
N PRO A 88 -7.98 18.03 9.89
CA PRO A 88 -7.41 19.36 9.85
C PRO A 88 -7.22 19.86 11.29
N PRO A 89 -6.06 20.42 11.65
CA PRO A 89 -5.89 21.03 12.97
C PRO A 89 -6.80 22.26 13.02
N ASP A 90 -7.93 22.14 13.69
CA ASP A 90 -8.83 23.26 13.92
C ASP A 90 -8.42 23.97 15.23
N PRO A 91 -7.86 25.20 15.16
CA PRO A 91 -7.51 25.98 16.34
C PRO A 91 -8.76 26.48 17.10
N ASP A 92 -9.93 26.45 16.45
CA ASP A 92 -11.22 26.87 16.98
C ASP A 92 -12.18 25.68 17.13
N ALA A 93 -11.67 24.45 17.25
CA ALA A 93 -12.45 23.27 17.61
C ALA A 93 -13.06 23.45 19.02
N THR A 94 -14.11 24.24 19.10
CA THR A 94 -15.08 24.20 20.17
C THR A 94 -15.71 22.83 20.07
N THR A 95 -15.32 21.94 20.97
CA THR A 95 -16.11 20.76 21.32
C THR A 95 -17.54 21.22 21.51
N ASP A 96 -18.42 20.95 20.56
CA ASP A 96 -19.83 21.36 20.61
C ASP A 96 -20.60 20.62 21.72
N GLY A 97 -19.91 19.71 22.42
CA GLY A 97 -20.38 19.11 23.66
C GLY A 97 -21.66 18.32 23.44
N GLY A 98 -21.79 17.67 22.28
CA GLY A 98 -22.88 16.73 22.03
C GLY A 98 -24.24 17.41 21.98
N ARG A 99 -24.64 17.88 20.79
CA ARG A 99 -26.06 18.20 20.54
C ARG A 99 -26.69 17.50 19.34
N THR A 100 -25.91 16.76 18.55
CA THR A 100 -26.46 15.85 17.53
C THR A 100 -26.63 14.45 18.12
N GLY A 101 -27.46 14.33 19.15
CA GLY A 101 -27.82 13.05 19.76
C GLY A 101 -28.68 12.22 18.81
N TRP A 102 -28.06 11.37 18.00
CA TRP A 102 -28.78 10.35 17.26
C TRP A 102 -29.13 9.20 18.20
N SER A 103 -30.41 9.08 18.55
CA SER A 103 -30.92 8.10 19.52
C SER A 103 -30.62 6.63 19.21
N TRP A 104 -30.15 6.31 18.00
CA TRP A 104 -29.78 4.96 17.59
C TRP A 104 -28.28 4.65 17.79
N ILE A 105 -27.41 5.66 17.92
CA ILE A 105 -25.97 5.49 18.12
C ILE A 105 -25.54 5.79 19.57
N ASP A 106 -26.33 6.60 20.26
CA ASP A 106 -26.11 7.02 21.64
C ASP A 106 -26.78 6.02 22.60
N THR A 107 -26.01 5.53 23.56
CA THR A 107 -26.42 4.58 24.60
C THR A 107 -25.71 4.94 25.90
N ASP A 108 -26.16 4.39 27.03
CA ASP A 108 -25.60 4.70 28.36
C ASP A 108 -24.07 4.54 28.47
N HIS A 109 -23.46 3.74 27.58
CA HIS A 109 -22.03 3.46 27.55
C HIS A 109 -21.32 3.91 26.27
N ARG A 110 -22.03 4.48 25.28
CA ARG A 110 -21.44 4.88 24.01
C ARG A 110 -22.14 6.12 23.48
N TRP A 111 -21.38 7.19 23.25
CA TRP A 111 -21.90 8.45 22.71
C TRP A 111 -20.96 9.04 21.66
N VAL A 112 -21.49 9.92 20.81
CA VAL A 112 -20.70 10.67 19.83
C VAL A 112 -20.00 11.82 20.55
N VAL A 113 -18.67 11.87 20.43
CA VAL A 113 -17.83 12.94 20.97
C VAL A 113 -17.75 14.10 20.00
N GLU A 114 -17.53 13.79 18.72
CA GLU A 114 -17.31 14.80 17.70
C GLU A 114 -17.79 14.27 16.34
N TYR A 115 -18.38 15.17 15.55
CA TYR A 115 -18.75 14.91 14.16
C TYR A 115 -18.00 15.89 13.27
N HIS A 116 -17.19 15.36 12.36
CA HIS A 116 -16.52 16.14 11.32
C HIS A 116 -17.21 15.86 9.99
N ASP A 117 -17.72 16.92 9.37
CA ASP A 117 -18.39 16.79 8.08
C ASP A 117 -17.39 16.47 6.96
N ALA A 118 -17.89 15.88 5.87
CA ALA A 118 -17.05 15.60 4.72
C ALA A 118 -16.55 16.91 4.10
N THR A 119 -15.26 16.99 3.75
CA THR A 119 -14.69 18.22 3.16
C THR A 119 -15.21 18.49 1.75
N GLU A 120 -15.56 17.43 0.99
CA GLU A 120 -16.09 17.52 -0.38
C GLU A 120 -15.23 18.40 -1.32
N SER A 121 -13.91 18.37 -1.13
CA SER A 121 -12.99 19.26 -1.85
C SER A 121 -12.85 18.90 -3.34
N VAL A 122 -12.60 19.92 -4.17
CA VAL A 122 -12.29 19.75 -5.61
C VAL A 122 -11.01 18.93 -5.81
N GLU A 123 -10.03 19.05 -4.90
CA GLU A 123 -8.81 18.24 -4.91
C GLU A 123 -9.11 16.74 -4.78
N GLY A 124 -10.01 16.38 -3.84
CA GLY A 124 -10.48 15.01 -3.67
C GLY A 124 -11.19 14.49 -4.92
N LEU A 125 -12.02 15.32 -5.56
CA LEU A 125 -12.69 14.96 -6.81
C LEU A 125 -11.69 14.72 -7.95
N ALA A 126 -10.69 15.58 -8.09
CA ALA A 126 -9.64 15.44 -9.08
C ALA A 126 -8.78 14.19 -8.85
N ALA A 127 -8.43 13.91 -7.59
CA ALA A 127 -7.69 12.69 -7.21
C ALA A 127 -8.51 11.43 -7.56
N MET A 128 -9.78 11.39 -7.19
CA MET A 128 -10.69 10.27 -7.50
C MET A 128 -10.85 10.06 -9.00
N GLY A 129 -11.09 11.15 -9.75
CA GLY A 129 -11.20 11.09 -11.21
C GLY A 129 -9.93 10.58 -11.88
N GLY A 130 -8.77 11.11 -11.46
CA GLY A 130 -7.46 10.68 -11.98
C GLY A 130 -7.16 9.21 -11.69
N LEU A 131 -7.40 8.75 -10.45
CA LEU A 131 -7.21 7.35 -10.05
C LEU A 131 -8.17 6.40 -10.79
N THR A 132 -9.39 6.84 -11.08
CA THR A 132 -10.35 6.08 -11.88
C THR A 132 -9.85 5.91 -13.31
N VAL A 133 -9.41 6.99 -13.95
CA VAL A 133 -8.82 6.94 -15.29
C VAL A 133 -7.60 6.02 -15.31
N LEU A 134 -6.73 6.14 -14.31
CA LEU A 134 -5.53 5.31 -14.19
C LEU A 134 -5.87 3.81 -14.06
N ALA A 135 -6.87 3.48 -13.23
CA ALA A 135 -7.37 2.11 -13.10
C ALA A 135 -7.90 1.56 -14.44
N ILE A 136 -8.65 2.37 -15.20
CA ILE A 136 -9.17 1.99 -16.52
C ILE A 136 -8.02 1.77 -17.52
N VAL A 137 -7.03 2.66 -17.57
CA VAL A 137 -5.86 2.52 -18.46
C VAL A 137 -5.11 1.24 -18.17
N PHE A 138 -4.80 0.97 -16.89
CA PHE A 138 -4.11 -0.26 -16.52
C PHE A 138 -4.94 -1.51 -16.76
N ALA A 139 -6.26 -1.47 -16.54
CA ALA A 139 -7.16 -2.58 -16.88
C ALA A 139 -7.19 -2.85 -18.38
N ALA A 140 -7.17 -1.81 -19.22
CA ALA A 140 -7.13 -1.93 -20.67
C ALA A 140 -5.81 -2.53 -21.16
N LEU A 141 -4.67 -2.06 -20.62
CA LEU A 141 -3.34 -2.62 -20.91
C LEU A 141 -3.24 -4.09 -20.49
N PHE A 142 -3.70 -4.40 -19.28
CA PHE A 142 -3.76 -5.76 -18.75
C PHE A 142 -4.60 -6.68 -19.65
N THR A 143 -5.77 -6.21 -20.07
CA THR A 143 -6.67 -6.97 -20.96
C THR A 143 -6.06 -7.15 -22.36
N GLY A 144 -5.46 -6.09 -22.93
CA GLY A 144 -4.81 -6.15 -24.23
C GLY A 144 -3.66 -7.15 -24.26
N GLU A 145 -2.85 -7.18 -23.19
CA GLU A 145 -1.77 -8.14 -23.05
C GLU A 145 -2.29 -9.57 -22.82
N TYR A 146 -3.32 -9.74 -21.99
CA TYR A 146 -3.97 -11.03 -21.76
C TYR A 146 -4.50 -11.67 -23.06
N LEU A 147 -5.15 -10.87 -23.90
CA LEU A 147 -5.76 -11.34 -25.15
C LEU A 147 -4.74 -11.63 -26.25
N THR A 148 -3.53 -11.08 -26.19
CA THR A 148 -2.55 -11.22 -27.26
C THR A 148 -1.72 -12.51 -27.18
N LEU A 149 -1.84 -13.33 -26.12
CA LEU A 149 -1.20 -14.65 -25.90
C LEU A 149 0.33 -14.75 -26.11
N ALA A 150 0.96 -13.72 -26.68
CA ALA A 150 2.30 -13.76 -27.26
C ALA A 150 3.33 -12.98 -26.43
N ARG A 151 2.91 -12.23 -25.42
CA ARG A 151 3.79 -11.41 -24.59
C ARG A 151 3.11 -11.20 -23.24
N THR A 152 3.60 -11.83 -22.17
CA THR A 152 3.08 -11.68 -20.80
C THR A 152 4.05 -10.90 -19.90
N GLN A 153 4.95 -10.14 -20.52
CA GLN A 153 6.10 -9.49 -19.88
C GLN A 153 5.67 -8.44 -18.85
N TYR A 154 4.56 -7.71 -19.09
CA TYR A 154 4.15 -6.56 -18.28
C TYR A 154 2.87 -6.81 -17.48
N PHE A 155 2.34 -8.03 -17.53
CA PHE A 155 1.06 -8.38 -16.94
C PHE A 155 1.01 -8.05 -15.44
N GLY A 156 2.08 -8.34 -14.71
CA GLY A 156 2.20 -8.02 -13.29
C GLY A 156 2.25 -6.52 -13.00
N LEU A 157 2.88 -5.73 -13.86
CA LEU A 157 2.95 -4.28 -13.73
C LEU A 157 1.57 -3.65 -13.92
N TYR A 158 0.84 -4.08 -14.96
CA TYR A 158 -0.50 -3.58 -15.24
C TYR A 158 -1.49 -3.98 -14.15
N ALA A 159 -1.43 -5.23 -13.66
CA ALA A 159 -2.23 -5.68 -12.53
C ALA A 159 -1.96 -4.83 -11.28
N THR A 160 -0.68 -4.62 -10.96
CA THR A 160 -0.27 -3.80 -9.80
C THR A 160 -0.79 -2.38 -9.93
N GLY A 161 -0.62 -1.73 -11.08
CA GLY A 161 -1.11 -0.39 -11.35
C GLY A 161 -2.63 -0.27 -11.20
N MET A 162 -3.37 -1.25 -11.72
CA MET A 162 -4.84 -1.32 -11.59
C MET A 162 -5.26 -1.43 -10.11
N PHE A 163 -4.73 -2.42 -9.38
CA PHE A 163 -5.11 -2.65 -7.98
C PHE A 163 -4.69 -1.50 -7.05
N LEU A 164 -3.50 -0.93 -7.25
CA LEU A 164 -3.06 0.25 -6.48
C LEU A 164 -3.94 1.46 -6.75
N SER A 165 -4.34 1.68 -8.01
CA SER A 165 -5.25 2.77 -8.36
C SER A 165 -6.61 2.62 -7.66
N LEU A 166 -7.15 1.40 -7.64
CA LEU A 166 -8.42 1.10 -6.94
C LEU A 166 -8.29 1.24 -5.41
N ALA A 167 -7.20 0.75 -4.83
CA ALA A 167 -6.95 0.88 -3.39
C ALA A 167 -6.82 2.36 -2.98
N LEU A 168 -6.06 3.15 -3.74
CA LEU A 168 -5.92 4.59 -3.50
C LEU A 168 -7.23 5.35 -3.75
N LEU A 169 -8.07 4.88 -4.67
CA LEU A 169 -9.42 5.42 -4.87
C LEU A 169 -10.25 5.27 -3.58
N THR A 170 -10.16 4.11 -2.92
CA THR A 170 -10.85 3.89 -1.64
C THR A 170 -10.31 4.80 -0.54
N VAL A 171 -8.99 4.99 -0.50
CA VAL A 171 -8.35 5.92 0.44
C VAL A 171 -8.81 7.35 0.20
N ALA A 172 -8.84 7.81 -1.05
CA ALA A 172 -9.28 9.15 -1.41
C ALA A 172 -10.76 9.36 -1.06
N TYR A 173 -11.62 8.38 -1.33
CA TYR A 173 -13.01 8.45 -0.92
C TYR A 173 -13.15 8.62 0.60
N TYR A 174 -12.44 7.79 1.38
CA TYR A 174 -12.46 7.89 2.84
C TYR A 174 -11.91 9.23 3.34
N ALA A 175 -10.88 9.77 2.70
CA ALA A 175 -10.22 10.98 3.16
C ALA A 175 -11.03 12.26 2.93
N TRP A 176 -11.81 12.35 1.85
CA TRP A 176 -12.47 13.61 1.45
C TRP A 176 -14.00 13.57 1.45
N PHE A 177 -14.61 12.39 1.33
CA PHE A 177 -16.05 12.25 1.09
C PHE A 177 -16.78 11.44 2.17
N LEU A 178 -16.05 10.80 3.09
CA LEU A 178 -16.67 10.12 4.22
C LEU A 178 -16.63 11.05 5.46
N PRO A 179 -17.78 11.35 6.09
CA PRO A 179 -17.78 12.10 7.34
C PRO A 179 -17.12 11.26 8.45
N HIS A 180 -16.42 11.94 9.36
CA HIS A 180 -15.75 11.29 10.47
C HIS A 180 -16.57 11.47 11.75
N VAL A 181 -16.76 10.37 12.48
CA VAL A 181 -17.51 10.37 13.75
C VAL A 181 -16.60 9.82 14.83
N GLU A 182 -16.22 10.66 15.77
CA GLU A 182 -15.50 10.25 16.96
C GLU A 182 -16.51 9.75 18.00
N VAL A 183 -16.33 8.51 18.45
CA VAL A 183 -17.24 7.85 19.37
C VAL A 183 -16.45 7.43 20.60
N ALA A 184 -16.92 7.85 21.77
CA ALA A 184 -16.44 7.33 23.04
C ALA A 184 -17.28 6.11 23.41
N GLU A 185 -16.60 5.05 23.86
CA GLU A 185 -17.24 3.84 24.36
C GLU A 185 -16.58 3.45 25.68
N GLN A 186 -17.39 3.38 26.73
CA GLN A 186 -16.96 2.89 28.03
C GLN A 186 -16.85 1.36 27.96
N ARG A 187 -15.62 0.86 27.85
CA ARG A 187 -15.32 -0.58 27.85
C ARG A 187 -14.84 -1.01 29.23
N GLY A 188 -15.72 -1.64 30.01
CA GLY A 188 -15.42 -2.18 31.32
C GLY A 188 -16.33 -3.36 31.66
N HIS A 189 -15.93 -4.17 32.63
CA HIS A 189 -16.87 -4.88 33.49
C HIS A 189 -17.04 -3.97 34.70
N GLU A 190 -18.27 -3.78 35.18
CA GLU A 190 -18.54 -3.00 36.40
C GLU A 190 -17.62 -3.45 37.55
N PRO A 191 -17.26 -2.57 38.50
CA PRO A 191 -16.70 -3.03 39.76
C PRO A 191 -17.65 -3.99 40.50
#